data_AF-A0A919IAQ9-F1
#
_entry.id   AF-A0A919IAQ9-F1
#
_cell.length_a   1.000
_cell.length_b   1.000
_cell.length_c   1.000
_cell.angle_alpha   90.00
_cell.angle_beta   90.00
_cell.angle_gamma   90.00
#
_symmetry.space_group_name_H-M   'P 1'
#
loop_
_entity.id
_entity.type
_entity.pdbx_description
1 polymer ?
#
loop_
_entity_poly.entity_id
_entity_poly.type
_entity_poly.pdbx_seq_one_letter_code
_entity_poly.pdbx_strand_id
1 'polypeptide(L)'
;MDAIKLKLKSKKLQSGKFQIGFSTEGFANGYYGYLLAEPHTSVTEVIEKIDRHIRAMGDSQRYLQRNLFSFGSRQLNSGRILIFKK
;
A
#
# COMPACT_ATOMS: atom_id res chain seq x y z
N MET A 1 11.80 -7.52 16.42
CA MET A 1 11.44 -7.19 15.02
C MET A 1 11.68 -5.69 14.87
N ASP A 2 12.62 -5.31 14.01
CA ASP A 2 12.95 -3.89 13.81
C ASP A 2 11.73 -3.12 13.28
N ALA A 3 11.51 -1.92 13.81
CA ALA A 3 10.41 -1.07 13.41
C ALA A 3 10.55 -0.68 11.93
N ILE A 4 9.54 -0.99 11.11
CA ILE A 4 9.51 -0.60 9.70
C ILE A 4 9.39 0.92 9.61
N LYS A 5 10.44 1.58 9.10
CA LYS A 5 10.40 3.01 8.82
C LYS A 5 9.70 3.23 7.48
N LEU A 6 8.60 3.97 7.49
CA LEU A 6 7.83 4.34 6.29
C LEU A 6 8.08 5.80 5.93
N LYS A 7 8.44 6.04 4.68
CA LYS A 7 8.43 7.38 4.09
C LYS A 7 7.16 7.56 3.27
N LEU A 8 6.41 8.61 3.56
CA LEU A 8 5.15 8.94 2.90
C LEU A 8 5.26 10.22 2.07
N LYS A 9 4.57 10.26 0.94
CA LYS A 9 4.38 11.45 0.11
C LYS A 9 2.94 11.50 -0.38
N SER A 10 2.22 12.58 -0.11
CA SER A 10 0.82 12.74 -0.54
C SER A 10 0.69 13.68 -1.74
N LYS A 11 -0.24 13.38 -2.64
CA LYS A 11 -0.68 14.26 -3.73
C LYS A 11 -2.21 14.28 -3.77
N LYS A 12 -2.82 15.47 -3.69
CA LYS A 12 -4.26 15.62 -3.93
C LYS A 12 -4.55 15.47 -5.42
N LEU A 13 -5.56 14.69 -5.77
CA LEU A 13 -6.01 14.47 -7.15
C LEU A 13 -7.17 15.40 -7.48
N GLN A 14 -7.43 15.58 -8.78
CA GLN A 14 -8.58 16.37 -9.27
C GLN A 14 -9.92 15.79 -8.82
N SER A 15 -9.99 14.49 -8.55
CA SER A 15 -11.16 13.81 -7.98
C SER A 15 -11.42 14.16 -6.51
N GLY A 16 -10.59 14.99 -5.87
CA GLY A 16 -10.66 15.33 -4.46
C GLY A 16 -9.94 14.34 -3.54
N LYS A 17 -9.63 13.12 -4.01
CA LYS A 17 -8.94 12.07 -3.26
C LYS A 17 -7.44 12.35 -3.12
N PHE A 18 -6.79 11.66 -2.19
CA PHE A 18 -5.34 11.73 -1.99
C PHE A 18 -4.66 10.47 -2.46
N GLN A 19 -3.67 10.60 -3.34
CA GLN A 19 -2.72 9.54 -3.66
C GLN A 19 -1.53 9.64 -2.70
N ILE A 20 -1.37 8.63 -1.87
CA ILE A 20 -0.27 8.48 -0.93
C ILE A 20 0.77 7.54 -1.54
N GLY A 21 1.91 8.07 -1.98
CA GLY A 21 3.10 7.27 -2.26
C GLY A 21 3.81 6.90 -0.97
N PHE A 22 4.29 5.66 -0.87
CA PHE A 22 5.05 5.19 0.28
C PHE A 22 6.27 4.38 -0.13
N SER A 23 7.27 4.32 0.76
CA SER A 23 8.39 3.39 0.64
C SER A 23 8.92 2.98 2.01
N THR A 24 9.36 1.73 2.17
CA THR A 24 10.06 1.27 3.36
C THR A 24 11.53 1.66 3.28
N GLU A 25 12.08 2.17 4.38
CA GLU A 25 13.51 2.46 4.53
C GLU A 25 14.17 1.43 5.48
N GLY A 26 15.45 1.13 5.24
CA GLY A 26 16.24 0.26 6.12
C GLY A 26 16.14 -1.24 5.85
N PHE A 27 15.45 -1.69 4.80
CA PHE A 27 15.36 -3.10 4.41
C PHE A 27 16.01 -3.34 3.05
N ALA A 28 16.90 -4.35 2.96
CA ALA A 28 17.52 -4.79 1.71
C ALA A 28 16.48 -5.30 0.68
N ASN A 29 15.35 -5.84 1.16
CA ASN A 29 14.19 -6.23 0.37
C ASN A 29 13.00 -5.31 0.67
N GLY A 30 13.19 -4.00 0.54
CA GLY A 30 12.14 -3.02 0.84
C GLY A 30 10.98 -3.05 -0.15
N TYR A 31 9.88 -2.39 0.22
CA TYR A 31 8.70 -2.20 -0.61
C TYR A 31 8.49 -0.72 -0.91
N TYR A 32 7.83 -0.43 -2.03
CA TYR A 32 7.30 0.89 -2.34
C TYR A 32 5.94 0.79 -2.99
N GLY A 33 5.16 1.85 -2.99
CA GLY A 33 3.79 1.73 -3.49
C GLY A 33 2.97 3.00 -3.43
N TYR A 34 1.70 2.83 -3.75
CA TYR A 34 0.71 3.90 -3.76
C TYR A 34 -0.58 3.43 -3.09
N LEU A 35 -1.20 4.29 -2.31
CA LEU A 35 -2.51 4.09 -1.70
C LEU A 35 -3.42 5.27 -2.05
N LEU A 36 -4.64 5.00 -2.51
CA LEU A 36 -5.67 6.03 -2.65
C LEU A 36 -6.47 6.16 -1.35
N ALA A 37 -6.44 7.34 -0.75
CA ALA A 37 -7.12 7.69 0.49
C ALA A 37 -8.22 8.74 0.25
N GLU A 38 -9.29 8.68 1.02
CA GLU A 38 -10.32 9.71 1.05
C GLU A 38 -9.84 10.92 1.87
N PRO A 39 -10.34 12.15 1.65
CA PRO A 39 -9.87 13.36 2.33
C PRO A 39 -9.89 13.31 3.86
N HIS A 40 -10.81 12.54 4.44
CA HIS A 40 -10.97 12.41 5.89
C HIS A 40 -10.18 11.24 6.49
N THR A 41 -9.44 10.50 5.66
CA THR A 41 -8.62 9.38 6.14
C THR A 41 -7.45 9.95 6.93
N SER A 42 -7.29 9.51 8.17
CA SER A 42 -6.18 9.92 9.02
C SER A 42 -4.86 9.32 8.54
N VAL A 43 -3.75 9.97 8.90
CA VAL A 43 -2.40 9.44 8.62
C VAL A 43 -2.19 8.09 9.33
N THR A 44 -2.74 7.92 10.53
CA THR A 44 -2.68 6.66 11.28
C THR A 44 -3.35 5.52 10.52
N GLU A 45 -4.57 5.72 10.01
CA GLU A 45 -5.27 4.70 9.21
C GLU A 45 -4.51 4.36 7.92
N VAL A 46 -3.87 5.35 7.29
CA VAL A 46 -2.99 5.15 6.13
C VAL A 46 -1.81 4.27 6.50
N ILE A 47 -1.11 4.57 7.59
CA ILE A 47 0.05 3.81 8.08
C ILE A 47 -0.35 2.38 8.42
N GLU A 48 -1.40 2.19 9.21
CA GLU A 48 -1.90 0.87 9.59
C GLU A 48 -2.29 0.04 8.37
N LYS A 49 -2.93 0.66 7.37
CA LYS A 49 -3.30 -0.02 6.13
C LYS A 49 -2.06 -0.47 5.36
N ILE A 50 -1.02 0.37 5.27
CA ILE A 50 0.24 0.01 4.62
C ILE A 50 0.93 -1.12 5.38
N ASP A 51 1.06 -1.01 6.71
CA ASP A 51 1.71 -2.01 7.57
C ASP A 51 1.03 -3.38 7.48
N ARG A 52 -0.32 -3.42 7.57
CA ARG A 52 -1.10 -4.65 7.42
C ARG A 52 -0.81 -5.37 6.10
N HIS A 53 -0.69 -4.62 4.99
CA HIS A 53 -0.40 -5.25 3.71
C HIS A 53 1.05 -5.72 3.65
N ILE A 54 2.03 -4.91 4.06
CA ILE A 54 3.45 -5.28 4.02
C ILE A 54 3.72 -6.53 4.87
N ARG A 55 3.18 -6.62 6.09
CA ARG A 55 3.31 -7.80 6.94
C ARG A 55 2.69 -9.05 6.30
N ALA A 56 1.50 -8.90 5.70
CA ALA A 56 0.89 -10.00 4.96
C ALA A 56 1.71 -10.46 3.74
N MET A 57 2.55 -9.59 3.15
CA MET A 57 3.52 -9.98 2.12
C MET A 57 4.69 -10.77 2.69
N GLY A 58 5.16 -10.42 3.89
CA GLY A 58 6.27 -11.08 4.55
C GLY A 58 5.96 -12.52 4.97
N ASP A 59 4.74 -12.78 5.45
CA ASP A 59 4.34 -14.09 5.96
C ASP A 59 3.84 -15.07 4.87
N SER A 60 3.59 -14.58 3.65
CA SER A 60 2.96 -15.39 2.59
C SER A 60 3.84 -15.50 1.35
N GLN A 61 4.31 -16.72 1.06
CA GLN A 61 4.87 -17.06 -0.26
C GLN A 61 3.87 -16.88 -1.42
N ARG A 62 2.60 -16.55 -1.12
CA ARG A 62 1.50 -16.39 -2.09
C ARG A 62 0.87 -15.01 -2.05
N TYR A 63 1.55 -13.98 -1.53
CA TYR A 63 1.01 -12.63 -1.65
C TYR A 63 1.02 -12.18 -3.12
N LEU A 64 -0.12 -12.39 -3.77
CA LEU A 64 -0.37 -11.91 -5.12
C LEU A 64 -0.90 -10.48 -5.02
N GLN A 65 -0.16 -9.53 -5.59
CA GLN A 65 -0.74 -8.22 -5.84
C GLN A 65 -1.97 -8.39 -6.73
N ARG A 66 -3.15 -8.15 -6.14
CA ARG A 66 -4.45 -8.36 -6.79
C ARG A 66 -4.63 -7.60 -8.10
N ASN A 67 -3.81 -6.56 -8.33
CA ASN A 67 -3.86 -5.67 -9.49
C ASN A 67 -2.93 -6.10 -10.65
N LEU A 68 -2.15 -7.19 -10.51
CA LEU A 68 -1.29 -7.67 -11.60
C LEU A 68 -1.96 -8.73 -12.48
N PHE A 69 -3.05 -9.37 -12.04
CA PHE A 69 -3.80 -10.35 -12.84
C PHE A 69 -5.28 -10.39 -12.45
N SER A 70 -6.16 -9.76 -13.24
CA SER A 70 -7.48 -10.30 -13.63
C SER A 70 -8.29 -9.27 -14.45
N PHE A 71 -8.24 -9.42 -15.77
CA PHE A 71 -9.37 -9.05 -16.63
C PHE A 71 -10.48 -10.07 -16.35
N GLY A 72 -11.51 -9.67 -15.59
CA GLY A 72 -12.71 -10.47 -15.42
C GLY A 72 -12.86 -11.11 -14.05
N SER A 73 -13.92 -10.68 -13.35
CA SER A 73 -14.66 -11.44 -12.36
C SER A 73 -13.87 -12.03 -11.17
N ARG A 74 -13.70 -11.23 -10.12
CA ARG A 74 -13.84 -11.69 -8.72
C ARG A 74 -14.16 -10.48 -7.86
N GLN A 75 -14.99 -10.67 -6.83
CA GLN A 75 -15.41 -9.64 -5.88
C GLN A 75 -14.27 -8.65 -5.61
N LEU A 76 -14.54 -7.38 -5.94
CA LEU A 76 -13.66 -6.24 -5.75
C LEU A 76 -13.35 -6.08 -4.26
N ASN A 77 -12.34 -6.75 -3.70
CA ASN A 77 -11.70 -6.14 -2.54
C ASN A 77 -11.05 -4.88 -3.09
N SER A 78 -11.60 -3.77 -2.63
CA SER A 78 -11.28 -2.37 -2.88
C SER A 78 -9.89 -1.97 -2.41
N GLY A 79 -8.91 -2.86 -2.53
CA GLY A 79 -7.50 -2.65 -2.25
C GLY A 79 -6.93 -1.62 -3.22
N ARG A 80 -7.27 -0.35 -2.99
CA ARG A 80 -6.72 0.84 -3.66
C ARG A 80 -5.24 1.05 -3.30
N ILE A 81 -4.52 -0.04 -3.05
CA ILE A 81 -3.13 -0.08 -2.67
C ILE A 81 -2.36 -0.90 -3.69
N LEU A 82 -1.26 -0.34 -4.17
CA LEU A 82 -0.30 -0.97 -5.07
C LEU A 82 1.03 -1.05 -4.30
N ILE A 83 1.70 -2.20 -4.32
CA ILE A 83 2.90 -2.46 -3.53
C ILE A 83 3.92 -3.27 -4.34
N PHE A 84 5.01 -2.65 -4.72
CA PHE A 84 6.08 -3.24 -5.51
C PHE A 84 7.28 -3.54 -4.62
N LYS A 85 8.04 -4.59 -4.98
CA LYS A 85 9.35 -4.85 -4.38
C LYS A 85 10.35 -3.84 -4.96
N LYS A 86 11.22 -3.28 -4.12
CA LYS A 86 12.36 -2.47 -4.55
C LYS A 86 13.40 -3.32 -5.26
#